data_AF-A0A7V8F450-F1
#
_entry.id   AF-A0A7V8F450-F1
#
_cell.length_a   1.000
_cell.length_b   1.000
_cell.length_c   1.000
_cell.angle_alpha   90.00
_cell.angle_beta   90.00
_cell.angle_gamma   90.00
#
_symmetry.space_group_name_H-M   'P 1'
#
loop_
_entity.id
_entity.type
_entity.pdbx_description
1 polymer ?
#
loop_
_entity_poly.entity_id
_entity_poly.type
_entity_poly.pdbx_seq_one_letter_code
_entity_poly.pdbx_strand_id
1 'polypeptide(L)'
;MPDHIHVMVKLGDRELSRVVASLRSRLTRTFKTQGRTSPLWQRAFHDRALRTDENLRAVARYIVANPLRAGLVNHIGDYPYWNAIWL
;
A
#
# COMPACT_ATOMS: atom_id res chain seq x y z
N MET A 1 4.14 2.61 5.62
CA MET A 1 4.99 2.25 6.78
C MET A 1 6.44 2.45 6.34
N PRO A 2 7.41 2.59 7.27
CA PRO A 2 8.82 2.81 6.92
C PRO A 2 9.42 1.69 6.06
N ASP A 3 8.91 0.47 6.20
CA ASP A 3 9.44 -0.77 5.62
C ASP A 3 8.48 -1.46 4.64
N HIS A 4 7.18 -1.12 4.65
CA HIS A 4 6.18 -1.69 3.75
C HIS A 4 5.03 -0.74 3.41
N ILE A 5 4.21 -1.14 2.43
CA ILE A 5 3.01 -0.43 2.00
C ILE A 5 1.77 -1.35 2.10
N HIS A 6 0.65 -0.77 2.53
CA HIS A 6 -0.67 -1.38 2.44
C HIS A 6 -1.49 -0.58 1.43
N VAL A 7 -2.08 -1.25 0.44
CA VAL A 7 -2.82 -0.61 -0.64
C VAL A 7 -4.12 -1.36 -0.89
N MET A 8 -5.21 -0.63 -1.04
CA MET A 8 -6.48 -1.16 -1.56
C MET A 8 -6.68 -0.65 -2.97
N VAL A 9 -6.91 -1.57 -3.92
CA VAL A 9 -7.04 -1.24 -5.35
C VAL A 9 -8.24 -1.95 -5.95
N LYS A 10 -8.89 -1.30 -6.92
CA LYS A 10 -9.87 -1.94 -7.82
C LYS A 10 -9.16 -2.32 -9.11
N LEU A 11 -9.22 -3.60 -9.47
CA LEU A 11 -8.42 -4.15 -10.58
C LEU A 11 -9.04 -3.91 -11.97
N GLY A 12 -10.38 -3.87 -12.07
CA GLY A 12 -11.05 -3.96 -13.37
C GLY A 12 -10.70 -5.28 -14.05
N ASP A 13 -10.39 -5.25 -15.34
CA ASP A 13 -10.04 -6.44 -16.14
C ASP A 13 -8.54 -6.82 -16.06
N ARG A 14 -7.81 -6.29 -15.06
CA ARG A 14 -6.37 -6.52 -14.92
C ARG A 14 -6.06 -7.53 -13.83
N GLU A 15 -5.09 -8.39 -14.12
CA GLU A 15 -4.49 -9.27 -13.12
C GLU A 15 -3.75 -8.49 -12.03
N LEU A 16 -3.97 -8.85 -10.76
CA LEU A 16 -3.31 -8.22 -9.61
C LEU A 16 -1.78 -8.26 -9.74
N SER A 17 -1.24 -9.41 -10.17
CA SER A 17 0.19 -9.62 -10.35
C SER A 17 0.81 -8.61 -11.33
N ARG A 18 0.10 -8.27 -12.41
CA ARG A 18 0.54 -7.28 -13.41
C ARG A 18 0.52 -5.86 -12.84
N VAL A 19 -0.51 -5.52 -12.04
CA VAL A 19 -0.60 -4.22 -11.36
C VAL A 19 0.56 -4.05 -10.37
N VAL A 20 0.81 -5.07 -9.53
CA VAL A 20 1.91 -5.05 -8.56
C VAL A 20 3.28 -5.00 -9.26
N ALA A 21 3.49 -5.78 -10.33
CA ALA A 21 4.73 -5.77 -11.09
C ALA A 21 5.01 -4.38 -11.69
N SER A 22 3.99 -3.73 -12.27
CA SER A 22 4.11 -2.38 -12.83
C SER A 22 4.45 -1.34 -11.75
N LEU A 23 3.75 -1.38 -10.61
CA LEU A 23 4.01 -0.49 -9.47
C LEU A 23 5.45 -0.64 -8.96
N ARG A 24 5.87 -1.89 -8.69
CA ARG A 24 7.21 -2.20 -8.20
C ARG A 24 8.29 -1.75 -9.19
N SER A 25 8.08 -1.97 -10.48
CA SER A 25 9.02 -1.57 -11.53
C SER A 25 9.22 -0.05 -11.58
N ARG A 26 8.11 0.71 -11.58
CA ARG A 26 8.15 2.18 -11.61
C ARG A 26 8.86 2.76 -10.39
N LEU A 27 8.50 2.29 -9.19
CA LEU A 27 9.14 2.74 -7.95
C LEU A 27 10.62 2.36 -7.91
N THR A 28 10.98 1.13 -8.31
CA THR A 28 12.39 0.69 -8.37
C THR A 28 13.20 1.58 -9.30
N ARG A 29 12.66 1.94 -10.47
CA ARG A 29 13.32 2.86 -11.40
C ARG A 29 13.56 4.23 -10.74
N THR A 30 12.56 4.80 -10.08
CA THR A 30 12.69 6.08 -9.36
C THR A 30 13.76 6.02 -8.28
N PHE A 31 13.76 4.99 -7.43
CA PHE A 31 14.79 4.86 -6.38
C PHE A 31 16.19 4.60 -6.94
N LYS A 32 16.30 3.85 -8.05
CA LYS A 32 17.59 3.69 -8.76
C LYS A 32 18.12 5.02 -9.28
N THR A 33 17.26 5.89 -9.82
CA THR A 33 17.68 7.24 -10.24
C THR A 33 18.09 8.14 -9.07
N GLN A 34 17.69 7.81 -7.85
CA GLN A 34 18.11 8.48 -6.61
C GLN A 34 19.36 7.82 -5.98
N GLY A 35 20.02 6.90 -6.68
CA GLY A 35 21.27 6.27 -6.24
C GLY A 35 21.10 4.97 -5.43
N ARG A 36 19.88 4.45 -5.26
CA ARG A 36 19.68 3.16 -4.59
C ARG A 36 20.14 2.01 -5.49
N THR A 37 21.07 1.20 -4.99
CA THR A 37 21.62 0.03 -5.69
C THR A 37 21.11 -1.31 -5.14
N SER A 38 20.64 -1.32 -3.88
CA SER A 38 20.11 -2.53 -3.23
C SER A 38 18.69 -2.87 -3.69
N PRO A 39 18.28 -4.16 -3.63
CA PRO A 39 16.89 -4.55 -3.85
C PRO A 39 15.91 -3.75 -2.98
N LEU A 40 14.79 -3.35 -3.59
CA LEU A 40 13.76 -2.56 -2.90
C LEU A 40 12.63 -3.43 -2.33
N TRP A 41 12.31 -4.55 -2.98
CA TRP A 41 11.12 -5.35 -2.67
C TRP A 41 11.48 -6.73 -2.16
N GLN A 42 10.71 -7.20 -1.18
CA GLN A 42 10.61 -8.64 -0.89
C GLN A 42 10.06 -9.42 -2.10
N ARG A 43 10.44 -10.71 -2.20
CA ARG A 43 10.12 -11.56 -3.36
C ARG A 43 8.62 -11.66 -3.63
N ALA A 44 7.82 -11.89 -2.59
CA ALA A 44 6.37 -12.06 -2.69
C ALA A 44 5.61 -10.78 -2.28
N PHE A 45 4.29 -10.78 -2.47
CA PHE A 45 3.36 -9.85 -1.83
C PHE A 45 2.24 -10.66 -1.19
N HIS A 46 1.57 -10.07 -0.21
CA HIS A 46 0.36 -10.63 0.37
C HIS A 46 -0.85 -9.92 -0.22
N ASP A 47 -1.86 -10.67 -0.65
CA ASP A 47 -3.11 -10.14 -1.14
C ASP A 47 -4.32 -10.81 -0.48
N ARG A 48 -5.44 -10.10 -0.53
CA ARG A 48 -6.75 -10.58 -0.10
C ARG A 48 -7.79 -9.94 -1.01
N ALA A 49 -8.57 -10.76 -1.71
CA ALA A 49 -9.73 -10.29 -2.45
C ALA A 49 -10.83 -9.88 -1.47
N LEU A 50 -11.41 -8.69 -1.68
CA LEU A 50 -12.58 -8.24 -0.93
C LEU A 50 -13.86 -8.75 -1.60
N ARG A 51 -14.74 -9.36 -0.82
CA ARG A 51 -16.06 -9.83 -1.25
C ARG A 51 -17.06 -8.68 -1.29
N THR A 52 -18.13 -8.86 -2.05
CA THR A 52 -19.16 -7.82 -2.28
C THR A 52 -19.87 -7.37 -1.01
N ASP A 53 -20.00 -8.27 -0.04
CA ASP A 53 -20.64 -8.03 1.27
C ASP A 53 -19.70 -7.37 2.29
N GLU A 54 -18.41 -7.25 1.99
CA GLU A 54 -17.46 -6.60 2.89
C GLU A 54 -17.60 -5.07 2.84
N ASN A 55 -17.56 -4.45 4.02
CA ASN A 55 -17.62 -3.00 4.13
C ASN A 55 -16.29 -2.36 3.69
N LEU A 56 -16.24 -1.90 2.45
CA LEU A 56 -15.07 -1.22 1.86
C LEU A 56 -14.54 -0.07 2.73
N ARG A 57 -15.42 0.69 3.40
CA ARG A 57 -15.02 1.78 4.28
C ARG A 57 -14.33 1.27 5.53
N ALA A 58 -14.79 0.15 6.09
CA ALA A 58 -14.12 -0.48 7.23
C ALA A 58 -12.71 -0.95 6.87
N VAL A 59 -12.52 -1.54 5.69
CA VAL A 59 -11.21 -1.98 5.21
C VAL A 59 -10.29 -0.79 4.92
N ALA A 60 -10.79 0.27 4.28
CA ALA A 60 -10.04 1.50 4.06
C ALA A 60 -9.58 2.12 5.38
N ARG A 61 -10.48 2.23 6.37
CA ARG A 61 -10.17 2.75 7.71
C ARG A 61 -9.14 1.90 8.44
N TYR A 62 -9.22 0.58 8.30
CA TYR A 62 -8.21 -0.33 8.84
C TYR A 62 -6.82 0.00 8.26
N ILE A 63 -6.71 0.16 6.94
CA ILE A 63 -5.44 0.50 6.28
C ILE A 63 -4.92 1.85 6.75
N VAL A 64 -5.78 2.87 6.82
CA VAL A 64 -5.43 4.21 7.30
C VAL A 64 -4.95 4.19 8.74
N ALA A 65 -5.51 3.31 9.58
CA ALA A 65 -5.14 3.20 10.99
C ALA A 65 -3.84 2.43 11.24
N ASN A 66 -3.23 1.80 10.22
CA ASN A 66 -2.00 1.01 10.41
C ASN A 66 -0.82 1.79 11.02
N PRO A 67 -0.51 3.03 10.62
CA PRO A 67 0.55 3.82 11.26
C PRO A 67 0.30 4.07 12.75
N LEU A 68 -0.95 4.32 13.14
CA LEU A 68 -1.36 4.46 14.54
C LEU A 68 -1.18 3.14 15.30
N ARG A 69 -1.67 2.03 14.74
CA ARG A 69 -1.56 0.69 15.34
C ARG A 69 -0.12 0.22 15.51
N ALA A 70 0.78 0.69 14.65
CA ALA A 70 2.20 0.41 14.72
C ALA A 70 2.98 1.39 15.61
N GLY A 71 2.31 2.35 16.25
CA GLY A 71 2.94 3.33 17.13
C GLY A 71 3.84 4.35 16.42
N LEU A 72 3.69 4.52 15.10
CA LEU A 72 4.48 5.51 14.35
C LEU A 72 4.05 6.95 14.60
N VAL A 73 2.79 7.13 15.00
CA VAL A 73 2.15 8.42 15.26
C VAL A 73 1.11 8.29 16.37
N ASN A 74 0.84 9.38 17.08
CA ASN A 74 -0.21 9.43 18.10
C ASN A 74 -1.58 9.81 17.50
N HIS A 75 -1.58 10.59 16.43
CA HIS A 75 -2.76 10.91 15.64
C HIS A 75 -2.56 10.43 14.21
N ILE A 76 -3.61 9.85 13.61
CA ILE A 76 -3.56 9.38 12.21
C ILE A 76 -3.09 10.52 11.29
N GLY A 77 -3.58 11.73 11.52
CA GLY A 77 -3.23 12.94 10.78
C GLY A 77 -1.73 13.20 10.62
N ASP A 78 -0.91 12.77 11.58
CA ASP A 78 0.53 13.05 11.62
C ASP A 78 1.34 12.18 10.64
N TYR A 79 0.74 11.11 10.09
CA TYR A 79 1.43 10.23 9.16
C TYR A 79 1.23 10.70 7.71
N PRO A 80 2.17 11.37 7.05
CA PRO A 80 1.91 12.09 5.80
C PRO A 80 1.53 11.20 4.60
N TYR A 81 1.61 9.87 4.74
CA TYR A 81 1.32 8.91 3.69
C TYR A 81 0.00 8.14 3.92
N TRP A 82 -0.91 8.64 4.77
CA TRP A 82 -2.30 8.20 4.75
C TRP A 82 -3.04 8.96 3.64
N ASN A 83 -3.59 8.24 2.66
CA ASN A 83 -4.46 8.82 1.64
C ASN A 83 -5.68 7.91 1.48
N ALA A 84 -6.86 8.43 1.77
CA ALA A 84 -8.12 7.71 1.60
C ALA A 84 -9.26 8.70 1.31
N ILE A 85 -10.12 8.35 0.35
CA ILE A 85 -11.32 9.14 -0.01
C ILE A 85 -12.51 8.91 0.93
N TRP A 86 -12.37 8.03 1.93
CA TRP A 86 -13.45 7.55 2.79
C TRP A 86 -13.23 7.82 4.29
N LEU A 87 -12.42 8.83 4.62
CA LEU A 87 -12.33 9.34 5.98
C LEU A 87 -13.52 10.24 6.28
#